data_AF-A0A3E4V8L8-F1
#
_entry.id   AF-A0A3E4V8L8-F1
#
_cell.length_a   1.000
_cell.length_b   1.000
_cell.length_c   1.000
_cell.angle_alpha   90.00
_cell.angle_beta   90.00
_cell.angle_gamma   90.00
#
_symmetry.space_group_name_H-M   'P 1'
#
loop_
_entity.id
_entity.type
_entity.pdbx_description
1 polymer ?
#
loop_
_entity_poly.entity_id
_entity_poly.type
_entity_poly.pdbx_seq_one_letter_code
_entity_poly.pdbx_strand_id
1 'polypeptide(L)' 'MITVTKKDLIELGYGTSFAADIIRESKKLMIAKGHTYYQSRKLDRVPKEAVEELLGITLSEKQD' A
#
# COMPACT_ATOMS: atom_id res chain seq x y z
N MET A 1 9.28 10.38 -2.15
CA MET A 1 7.99 9.76 -1.83
C MET A 1 8.14 8.25 -2.02
N ILE A 2 8.08 7.47 -0.93
CA ILE A 2 8.22 6.01 -1.01
C ILE A 2 6.84 5.44 -1.34
N THR A 3 6.72 4.79 -2.49
CA THR A 3 5.50 4.12 -2.93
C THR A 3 5.71 2.63 -2.92
N VAL A 4 4.67 1.91 -2.54
CA VAL A 4 4.63 0.45 -2.47
C VAL A 4 3.73 -0.05 -3.58
N THR A 5 4.23 -1.04 -4.31
CA THR A 5 3.48 -1.78 -5.32
C THR A 5 3.12 -3.17 -4.80
N LYS A 6 2.19 -3.82 -5.50
CA LYS A 6 1.86 -5.23 -5.23
C LYS A 6 3.11 -6.13 -5.24
N LYS A 7 4.09 -5.84 -6.11
CA LYS A 7 5.32 -6.63 -6.22
C LYS A 7 6.20 -6.47 -4.98
N ASP A 8 6.37 -5.25 -4.50
CA ASP A 8 7.16 -4.98 -3.29
C ASP A 8 6.57 -5.71 -2.08
N LEU A 9 5.24 -5.76 -1.95
CA LEU A 9 4.57 -6.54 -0.91
C LEU A 9 4.83 -8.04 -1.05
N ILE A 10 4.86 -8.57 -2.28
CA ILE A 10 5.18 -9.99 -2.52
C ILE A 10 6.64 -10.28 -2.17
N GLU A 11 7.57 -9.39 -2.53
CA GLU A 11 9.00 -9.52 -2.16
C GLU A 11 9.22 -9.43 -0.65
N LEU A 12 8.40 -8.65 0.06
CA LEU A 12 8.36 -8.62 1.52
C LEU A 12 7.82 -9.91 2.17
N GLY A 13 7.32 -10.86 1.37
CA GLY A 13 6.79 -12.14 1.84
C GLY A 13 5.28 -12.17 2.07
N TYR A 14 4.55 -11.10 1.71
CA TYR A 14 3.09 -11.14 1.74
C TYR A 14 2.53 -11.99 0.59
N GLY A 15 1.54 -12.83 0.89
CA GLY A 15 0.87 -13.64 -0.12
C GLY A 15 0.24 -12.77 -1.22
N THR A 16 0.17 -13.28 -2.45
CA THR A 16 -0.31 -12.53 -3.64
C THR A 16 -1.73 -11.98 -3.47
N SER A 17 -2.60 -12.69 -2.75
CA SER A 17 -3.95 -12.25 -2.37
C SER A 17 -3.89 -11.11 -1.36
N PHE A 18 -3.12 -11.29 -0.29
CA PHE A 18 -2.99 -10.29 0.78
C PHE A 18 -2.35 -9.00 0.28
N ALA A 19 -1.34 -9.09 -0.58
CA ALA A 19 -0.76 -7.95 -1.27
C ALA A 19 -1.80 -7.19 -2.13
N ALA A 20 -2.70 -7.91 -2.81
CA ALA A 20 -3.76 -7.27 -3.58
C ALA A 20 -4.79 -6.56 -2.68
N ASP A 21 -5.15 -7.18 -1.55
CA ASP A 21 -6.06 -6.59 -0.58
C ASP A 21 -5.47 -5.34 0.09
N ILE A 22 -4.19 -5.36 0.48
CA ILE A 22 -3.47 -4.18 0.99
C ILE A 22 -3.56 -3.03 -0.01
N ILE A 23 -3.21 -3.26 -1.28
CA ILE A 23 -3.26 -2.20 -2.30
C ILE A 23 -4.68 -1.65 -2.45
N ARG A 24 -5.69 -2.51 -2.40
CA ARG A 24 -7.09 -2.11 -2.52
C ARG A 24 -7.55 -1.25 -1.34
N GLU A 25 -7.17 -1.63 -0.13
CA GLU A 25 -7.59 -0.95 1.09
C GLU A 25 -6.82 0.35 1.30
N SER A 26 -5.51 0.37 1.01
CA SER A 26 -4.71 1.60 1.00
C SER A 26 -5.24 2.62 -0.01
N LYS A 27 -5.72 2.19 -1.19
CA LYS A 27 -6.39 3.10 -2.14
C LYS A 27 -7.65 3.70 -1.56
N LYS A 28 -8.51 2.90 -0.92
CA LYS A 28 -9.74 3.39 -0.29
C LYS A 28 -9.42 4.43 0.79
N LEU A 29 -8.40 4.16 1.61
CA LEU A 29 -7.93 5.08 2.64
C LEU A 29 -7.44 6.40 2.04
N MET A 30 -6.67 6.35 0.95
CA MET A 30 -6.23 7.55 0.24
C MET A 30 -7.40 8.34 -0.37
N ILE A 31 -8.41 7.66 -0.93
CA ILE A 31 -9.62 8.31 -1.44
C ILE A 31 -10.41 8.97 -0.30
N ALA A 32 -10.53 8.29 0.85
CA ALA A 32 -11.20 8.81 2.04
C ALA A 32 -10.50 10.07 2.59
N LYS A 33 -9.17 10.15 2.46
CA LYS A 33 -8.38 11.35 2.76
C LYS A 33 -8.55 12.50 1.76
N GLY A 34 -9.33 12.31 0.69
CA GLY A 34 -9.57 13.31 -0.34
C GLY A 34 -8.67 13.19 -1.57
N HIS A 35 -7.81 12.17 -1.65
CA HIS A 35 -6.96 11.95 -2.82
C HIS A 35 -7.68 11.11 -3.90
N THR A 36 -8.49 11.78 -4.71
CA THR A 36 -9.25 11.18 -5.83
C THR A 36 -8.37 10.54 -6.90
N TYR A 37 -7.08 10.88 -6.95
CA TYR A 37 -6.08 10.25 -7.83
C TYR A 37 -6.04 8.72 -7.71
N TYR A 38 -6.26 8.17 -6.51
CA TYR A 38 -6.18 6.73 -6.24
C TYR A 38 -7.45 5.96 -6.60
N GLN A 39 -8.47 6.64 -7.12
CA GLN A 39 -9.72 6.03 -7.59
C GLN A 39 -9.52 5.21 -8.88
N SER A 40 -8.42 5.44 -9.61
CA SER A 40 -8.14 4.72 -10.85
C SER A 40 -7.81 3.24 -10.63
N ARG A 41 -8.52 2.38 -11.36
CA ARG A 41 -8.28 0.92 -11.34
C ARG A 41 -6.91 0.52 -11.90
N LYS A 42 -6.29 1.35 -12.75
CA LYS A 42 -4.98 1.08 -13.37
C LYS A 42 -3.78 1.44 -12.49
N LEU A 43 -4.01 2.07 -11.35
CA LEU A 43 -2.93 2.56 -10.51
C LEU A 43 -2.47 1.47 -9.54
N ASP A 44 -1.45 0.69 -9.86
CA ASP A 44 -1.01 -0.43 -8.98
C ASP A 44 0.01 -0.02 -7.91
N ARG A 45 0.01 1.26 -7.53
CA ARG A 45 0.97 1.88 -6.61
C ARG A 45 0.25 2.76 -5.59
N VAL A 46 0.63 2.62 -4.33
CA VAL A 46 0.08 3.38 -3.18
C VAL A 46 1.24 3.93 -2.35
N PRO A 47 1.08 5.03 -1.61
CA PRO A 47 2.13 5.52 -0.73
C PRO A 47 2.33 4.58 0.45
N LYS A 48 3.58 4.45 0.91
CA LYS A 48 3.95 3.67 2.10
C LYS A 48 3.13 4.10 3.33
N GLU A 49 2.93 5.41 3.50
CA GLU A 49 2.12 5.96 4.61
C GLU A 49 0.72 5.34 4.68
N ALA A 50 0.06 5.14 3.54
CA ALA A 50 -1.28 4.54 3.51
C ALA A 50 -1.27 3.04 3.78
N VAL A 51 -0.13 2.36 3.56
CA VAL A 51 0.05 0.94 3.90
C VAL A 51 0.35 0.80 5.40
N GLU A 52 1.19 1.67 5.95
CA GLU A 52 1.52 1.72 7.38
C GLU A 52 0.28 2.03 8.22
N GLU A 53 -0.51 3.02 7.81
CA GLU A 53 -1.75 3.37 8.49
C GLU A 53 -2.81 2.27 8.38
N LEU A 54 -2.89 1.59 7.24
CA LEU A 54 -3.79 0.45 7.07
C LEU A 54 -3.41 -0.73 7.98
N LEU A 55 -2.12 -1.08 8.02
CA LEU A 55 -1.63 -2.21 8.80
C LEU A 55 -1.45 -1.88 10.28
N GLY A 56 -1.53 -0.60 10.66
CA GLY A 56 -1.31 -0.14 12.03
C GLY A 56 0.13 -0.39 12.52
N ILE A 57 1.07 -0.56 11.58
CA ILE A 57 2.49 -0.80 11.86
C ILE A 57 3.31 0.28 11.14
N THR A 58 4.36 0.75 11.80
CA THR A 58 5.45 1.43 11.10
C THR A 58 6.28 0.36 10.40
N LEU A 59 6.37 0.41 9.07
CA LEU A 59 7.34 -0.36 8.32
C LEU A 59 8.71 0.28 8.59
N SER A 60 9.24 0.09 9.81
CA SER A 60 10.64 0.39 10.07
C SER A 60 11.43 -0.50 9.13
N GLU A 61 12.23 0.11 8.25
CA GLU A 61 13.25 -0.65 7.53
C GLU A 61 14.01 -1.44 8.57
N LYS A 62 14.08 -2.77 8.41
CA LYS A 62 15.12 -3.53 9.09
C LYS A 62 16.42 -2.94 8.55
N GLN A 63 17.09 -2.16 9.41
CA GLN A 63 18.52 -1.95 9.30
C GLN A 63 19.15 -3.32 9.57
N ASP A 64 19.55 -4.00 8.51
CA ASP A 64 20.67 -4.94 8.55
C ASP A 64 21.97 -4.15 8.36
#